data_AF-A0A483MSV3-F1
#
_entry.id   AF-A0A483MSV3-F1
#
_cell.length_a   1.000
_cell.length_b   1.000
_cell.length_c   1.000
_cell.angle_alpha   90.00
_cell.angle_beta   90.00
_cell.angle_gamma   90.00
#
_symmetry.space_group_name_H-M   'P 1'
#
loop_
_entity.id
_entity.type
_entity.pdbx_description
1 polymer ?
#
loop_
_entity_poly.entity_id
_entity_poly.type
_entity_poly.pdbx_seq_one_letter_code
_entity_poly.pdbx_strand_id
1 'polypeptide(L)'
;MNHEREGHYKSAFGSEDNLVANLIYLRDHGLIDCHLEQVMSGAYIVMLGNTKITNKGIDFIRDDGGLSAILNVQTIKFHREAIVVLEDLIAMSNMNDEQKEKAKSTLGELSTEALKTVVQTATTAGLSVLFGK
;
A
#
# COMPACT_ATOMS: atom_id res chain seq x y z
N MET A 1 35.66 20.32 3.08
CA MET A 1 35.11 18.98 3.39
C MET A 1 36.24 18.10 3.82
N ASN A 2 36.16 17.44 4.99
CA ASN A 2 37.23 16.56 5.46
C ASN A 2 37.39 15.36 4.52
N HIS A 3 38.63 15.11 4.08
CA HIS A 3 39.01 13.97 3.22
C HIS A 3 38.51 12.60 3.73
N GLU A 4 38.24 12.47 5.03
CA GLU A 4 37.69 11.26 5.65
C GLU A 4 36.23 10.94 5.25
N ARG A 5 35.39 11.97 5.00
CA ARG A 5 33.98 11.73 4.61
C ARG A 5 33.84 11.30 3.15
N GLU A 6 34.72 11.79 2.29
CA GLU A 6 34.68 11.53 0.85
C GLU A 6 35.06 10.08 0.52
N GLY A 7 36.02 9.51 1.25
CA GLY A 7 36.38 8.09 1.14
C GLY A 7 35.26 7.14 1.55
N HIS A 8 34.45 7.52 2.54
CA HIS A 8 33.36 6.69 3.08
C HIS A 8 32.16 6.59 2.11
N TYR A 9 31.84 7.64 1.37
CA TYR A 9 30.74 7.57 0.39
C TYR A 9 31.11 6.75 -0.84
N LYS A 10 32.36 6.84 -1.29
CA LYS A 10 32.83 6.09 -2.45
C LYS A 10 32.77 4.58 -2.23
N SER A 11 33.08 4.10 -1.02
CA SER A 11 33.00 2.67 -0.71
C SER A 11 31.56 2.15 -0.57
N ALA A 12 30.63 2.97 -0.05
CA ALA A 12 29.25 2.55 0.18
C ALA A 12 28.31 2.78 -1.01
N PHE A 13 28.51 3.87 -1.76
CA PHE A 13 27.59 4.36 -2.80
C PHE A 13 28.26 4.58 -4.17
N GLY A 14 29.58 4.43 -4.28
CA GLY A 14 30.36 4.64 -5.51
C GLY A 14 30.67 6.12 -5.82
N SER A 15 29.75 7.03 -5.51
CA SER A 15 29.95 8.49 -5.61
C SER A 15 29.00 9.25 -4.68
N GLU A 16 29.26 10.54 -4.49
CA GLU A 16 28.34 11.44 -3.79
C GLU A 16 27.04 11.63 -4.58
N ASP A 17 27.10 11.72 -5.91
CA ASP A 17 25.91 11.83 -6.77
C ASP A 17 24.96 10.64 -6.60
N ASN A 18 25.51 9.42 -6.48
CA ASN A 18 24.71 8.22 -6.25
C ASN A 18 24.03 8.24 -4.88
N LEU A 19 24.74 8.72 -3.84
CA LEU A 19 24.15 8.91 -2.51
C LEU A 19 22.97 9.90 -2.59
N VAL A 20 23.18 11.05 -3.22
CA VAL A 20 22.15 12.09 -3.37
C VAL A 20 20.94 11.55 -4.13
N ALA A 21 21.16 10.87 -5.26
CA ALA A 21 20.08 10.27 -6.05
C ALA A 21 19.26 9.26 -5.23
N ASN A 22 19.91 8.40 -4.45
CA ASN A 22 19.23 7.44 -3.59
C ASN A 22 18.43 8.14 -2.48
N LEU A 23 18.98 9.17 -1.84
CA LEU A 23 18.29 9.92 -0.79
C LEU A 23 17.06 10.66 -1.32
N ILE A 24 17.17 11.29 -2.50
CA ILE A 24 16.03 11.93 -3.16
C ILE A 24 14.96 10.87 -3.48
N TYR A 25 15.35 9.75 -4.07
CA TYR A 25 14.42 8.68 -4.43
C TYR A 25 13.64 8.15 -3.21
N LEU A 26 14.34 7.85 -2.11
CA LEU A 26 13.71 7.35 -0.88
C LEU A 26 12.83 8.42 -0.22
N ARG A 27 13.24 9.69 -0.24
CA ARG A 27 12.46 10.81 0.30
C ARG A 27 11.18 11.03 -0.51
N ASP A 28 11.26 11.04 -1.83
CA ASP A 28 10.11 11.32 -2.71
C ASP A 28 9.06 10.20 -2.63
N HIS A 29 9.49 8.97 -2.31
CA HIS A 29 8.58 7.87 -1.97
C HIS A 29 8.05 7.91 -0.53
N GLY A 30 8.49 8.89 0.27
CA GLY A 30 8.12 9.07 1.66
C GLY A 30 8.68 8.01 2.59
N LEU A 31 9.73 7.28 2.20
CA LEU A 31 10.34 6.22 3.00
C LEU A 31 11.34 6.78 4.03
N ILE A 32 11.96 7.93 3.73
CA ILE A 32 12.80 8.67 4.66
C ILE A 32 12.37 10.14 4.71
N ASP A 33 12.62 10.78 5.84
CA ASP A 33 12.64 12.23 5.97
C ASP A 33 14.11 12.67 5.98
N CYS A 34 14.48 13.49 5.01
CA CYS A 34 15.86 13.90 4.77
C CYS A 34 15.86 15.33 4.24
N HIS A 35 16.70 16.20 4.79
CA HIS A 35 16.88 17.54 4.26
C HIS A 35 18.10 17.59 3.32
N LEU A 36 17.83 18.04 2.09
CA LEU A 36 18.76 18.17 0.96
C LEU A 36 18.41 19.48 0.27
N GLU A 37 19.41 20.32 0.05
CA GLU A 37 19.29 21.61 -0.62
C GLU A 37 20.27 21.67 -1.79
N GLN A 38 19.78 22.05 -2.98
CA GLN A 38 20.65 22.28 -4.12
C GLN A 38 21.17 23.72 -4.07
N VAL A 39 22.49 23.89 -4.12
CA VAL A 39 23.13 25.21 -4.16
C VAL A 39 23.37 25.66 -5.61
N MET A 40 23.69 26.94 -5.79
CA MET A 40 23.91 27.57 -7.11
C MET A 40 24.97 26.88 -7.99
N SER A 41 25.91 26.15 -7.39
CA SER A 41 26.91 25.37 -8.15
C SER A 41 26.35 24.07 -8.75
N GLY A 42 25.08 23.75 -8.49
CA GLY A 42 24.44 22.48 -8.87
C GLY A 42 24.68 21.34 -7.86
N ALA A 43 25.60 21.52 -6.91
CA ALA A 43 25.88 20.55 -5.85
C ALA A 43 24.74 20.49 -4.83
N TYR A 44 24.63 19.38 -4.11
CA TYR A 44 23.66 19.19 -3.04
C TYR A 44 24.33 19.22 -1.67
N ILE A 45 23.73 19.96 -0.75
CA ILE A 45 24.07 19.90 0.67
C ILE A 45 23.10 18.93 1.34
N VAL A 46 23.63 17.87 1.95
CA VAL A 46 22.85 16.84 2.63
C VAL A 46 23.01 16.94 4.15
N MET A 47 21.91 17.16 4.86
CA MET A 47 21.88 17.15 6.32
C MET A 47 21.66 15.74 6.88
N LEU A 48 22.67 14.87 6.73
CA LEU A 48 22.59 13.47 7.16
C LEU A 48 22.26 13.28 8.65
N GLY A 49 22.70 14.20 9.52
CA GLY A 49 22.43 14.12 10.97
C GLY A 49 20.96 14.22 11.34
N ASN A 50 20.13 14.74 10.43
CA ASN A 50 18.68 14.87 10.62
C ASN A 50 17.88 13.86 9.79
N THR A 51 18.57 13.00 9.03
CA THR A 51 17.91 11.98 8.21
C THR A 51 17.35 10.88 9.08
N LYS A 52 16.06 10.56 8.92
CA LYS A 52 15.37 9.49 9.66
C LYS A 52 14.48 8.69 8.73
N ILE A 53 14.28 7.42 9.05
CA ILE A 53 13.29 6.58 8.37
C ILE A 53 11.87 6.97 8.81
N THR A 54 10.90 6.95 7.89
CA THR A 54 9.49 7.21 8.22
C THR A 54 8.78 5.95 8.68
N ASN A 55 7.55 6.07 9.19
CA ASN A 55 6.67 4.92 9.40
C ASN A 55 6.46 4.11 8.10
N LYS A 56 6.26 4.77 6.96
CA LYS A 56 6.14 4.11 5.65
C LYS A 56 7.42 3.37 5.26
N GLY A 57 8.59 3.94 5.56
CA GLY A 57 9.88 3.27 5.36
C GLY A 57 10.03 2.01 6.20
N ILE A 58 9.65 2.06 7.48
CA ILE A 58 9.66 0.89 8.37
C ILE A 58 8.69 -0.18 7.86
N ASP A 59 7.47 0.22 7.50
CA ASP A 59 6.45 -0.70 6.98
C ASP A 59 6.91 -1.36 5.66
N PHE A 60 7.64 -0.63 4.80
CA PHE A 60 8.24 -1.17 3.57
C PHE A 60 9.31 -2.23 3.84
N ILE A 61 10.18 -2.02 4.84
CA ILE A 61 11.26 -2.97 5.17
C ILE A 61 10.72 -4.26 5.78
N ARG A 62 9.65 -4.16 6.57
CA ARG A 62 9.11 -5.32 7.31
C ARG A 62 8.36 -6.31 6.42
N ASP A 63 7.93 -5.88 5.22
CA ASP A 63 7.17 -6.70 4.26
C ASP A 63 5.89 -7.35 4.85
N ASP A 64 5.42 -6.84 5.99
CA ASP A 64 4.21 -7.28 6.70
C ASP A 64 3.10 -6.21 6.69
N GLY A 65 3.31 -5.11 5.95
CA GLY A 65 2.44 -3.94 5.94
C GLY A 65 2.50 -3.07 7.20
N GLY A 66 3.30 -3.49 8.19
CA GLY A 66 3.66 -2.78 9.41
C GLY A 66 2.51 -2.13 10.17
N LEU A 67 2.76 -0.95 10.75
CA LEU A 67 1.79 -0.26 11.60
C LEU A 67 0.58 0.24 10.81
N SER A 68 0.79 0.57 9.52
CA SER A 68 -0.29 0.97 8.61
C SER A 68 -1.33 -0.14 8.42
N ALA A 69 -0.90 -1.42 8.35
CA ALA A 69 -1.81 -2.56 8.25
C ALA A 69 -2.69 -2.75 9.49
N ILE A 70 -2.22 -2.30 10.66
CA ILE A 70 -2.98 -2.38 11.92
C ILE A 70 -3.89 -1.15 12.10
N LEU A 71 -3.38 0.05 11.82
CA LEU A 71 -4.09 1.30 12.08
C LEU A 71 -5.17 1.61 11.04
N ASN A 72 -4.97 1.18 9.79
CA ASN A 72 -5.93 1.41 8.70
C ASN A 72 -6.90 0.25 8.50
N VAL A 73 -7.07 -0.65 9.49
CA VAL A 73 -8.08 -1.70 9.43
C VAL A 73 -9.47 -1.07 9.46
N GLN A 74 -10.13 -1.00 8.31
CA GLN A 74 -11.55 -0.72 8.24
C GLN A 74 -12.32 -1.99 8.61
N THR A 75 -12.86 -2.02 9.83
CA THR A 75 -13.73 -3.12 10.25
C THR A 75 -15.10 -2.93 9.59
N ILE A 76 -15.34 -3.64 8.49
CA ILE A 76 -16.68 -3.74 7.89
C ILE A 76 -17.47 -4.76 8.71
N LYS A 77 -18.45 -4.28 9.48
CA LYS A 77 -19.40 -5.14 10.20
C LYS A 77 -20.53 -5.52 9.24
N PHE A 78 -20.53 -6.76 8.78
CA PHE A 78 -21.64 -7.31 8.00
C PHE A 78 -22.78 -7.70 8.93
N HIS A 79 -23.85 -6.89 8.93
CA HIS A 79 -25.15 -7.35 9.41
C HIS A 79 -25.78 -8.26 8.35
N ARG A 80 -26.63 -9.21 8.77
CA ARG A 80 -27.34 -10.15 7.88
C ARG A 80 -28.05 -9.49 6.70
N GLU A 81 -28.39 -8.21 6.81
CA GLU A 81 -28.98 -7.39 5.74
C GLU A 81 -28.10 -7.29 4.48
N ALA A 82 -26.78 -7.45 4.59
CA ALA A 82 -25.89 -7.46 3.42
C ALA A 82 -26.06 -8.70 2.52
N ILE A 83 -26.55 -9.82 3.07
CA ILE A 83 -26.88 -11.01 2.27
C ILE A 83 -28.03 -10.70 1.32
N VAL A 84 -29.03 -9.96 1.79
CA VAL A 84 -30.18 -9.53 0.97
C VAL A 84 -29.71 -8.70 -0.23
N VAL A 85 -28.79 -7.77 -0.01
CA VAL A 85 -28.22 -6.95 -1.09
C VAL A 85 -27.48 -7.80 -2.13
N LEU A 86 -26.74 -8.83 -1.69
CA LEU A 86 -26.05 -9.74 -2.60
C LEU A 86 -27.04 -10.63 -3.38
N GLU A 87 -28.12 -11.09 -2.75
CA GLU A 87 -29.19 -11.84 -3.42
C GLU A 87 -29.89 -11.01 -4.50
N ASP A 88 -30.13 -9.72 -4.23
CA ASP A 88 -30.70 -8.78 -5.19
C ASP A 88 -29.75 -8.56 -6.39
N LEU A 89 -28.45 -8.36 -6.13
CA LEU A 89 -27.43 -8.23 -7.17
C LEU A 89 -27.33 -9.49 -8.04
N ILE A 90 -27.41 -10.69 -7.43
CA ILE A 90 -27.46 -11.96 -8.17
C ILE A 90 -28.70 -12.02 -9.05
N ALA A 91 -29.87 -11.63 -8.52
CA ALA A 91 -31.12 -11.62 -9.27
C ALA A 91 -31.07 -10.69 -10.50
N MET A 92 -30.43 -9.52 -10.35
CA MET A 92 -30.24 -8.52 -11.41
C MET A 92 -29.12 -8.88 -12.42
N SER A 93 -28.31 -9.90 -12.15
CA SER A 93 -27.21 -10.28 -13.04
C SER A 93 -27.70 -10.87 -14.38
N ASN A 94 -26.84 -10.83 -15.40
CA ASN A 94 -27.09 -11.45 -16.71
C ASN A 94 -26.80 -12.98 -16.73
N MET A 95 -26.76 -13.63 -15.56
CA MET A 95 -26.58 -15.08 -15.45
C MET A 95 -27.88 -15.82 -15.85
N ASN A 96 -27.77 -17.09 -16.22
CA ASN A 96 -28.96 -17.92 -16.46
C ASN A 96 -29.61 -18.34 -15.13
N ASP A 97 -30.85 -18.85 -15.18
CA ASP A 97 -31.63 -19.15 -13.98
C ASP A 97 -30.98 -20.22 -13.10
N GLU A 98 -30.37 -21.25 -13.70
CA GLU A 98 -29.67 -22.31 -12.98
C GLU A 98 -28.44 -21.77 -12.20
N GLN A 99 -27.71 -20.85 -12.82
CA GLN A 99 -26.56 -20.17 -12.21
C GLN A 99 -26.99 -19.23 -11.09
N LYS A 100 -28.12 -18.52 -11.24
CA LYS A 100 -28.68 -17.63 -10.21
C LYS A 100 -29.11 -18.42 -8.97
N GLU A 101 -29.85 -19.52 -9.16
CA GLU A 101 -30.29 -20.38 -8.05
C GLU A 101 -29.11 -21.00 -7.31
N LYS A 102 -28.12 -21.50 -8.05
CA LYS A 102 -26.89 -22.02 -7.44
C LYS A 102 -26.15 -20.96 -6.63
N ALA A 103 -26.06 -19.73 -7.14
CA ALA A 103 -25.38 -18.63 -6.44
C ALA A 103 -26.10 -18.22 -5.15
N LYS A 104 -27.44 -18.10 -5.17
CA LYS A 104 -28.25 -17.80 -3.97
C LYS A 104 -28.14 -18.90 -2.92
N SER A 105 -28.30 -20.16 -3.33
CA SER A 105 -28.17 -21.32 -2.44
C SER A 105 -26.79 -21.37 -1.78
N THR A 106 -25.73 -21.22 -2.58
CA THR A 106 -24.36 -21.20 -2.05
C THR A 106 -24.18 -20.06 -1.05
N LEU A 107 -24.68 -18.86 -1.37
CA LEU A 107 -24.55 -17.66 -0.52
C LEU A 107 -25.26 -17.83 0.83
N GLY A 108 -26.45 -18.43 0.85
CA GLY A 108 -27.21 -18.68 2.08
C GLY A 108 -26.59 -19.74 3.00
N GLU A 109 -25.77 -20.64 2.46
CA GLU A 109 -25.08 -21.70 3.21
C GLU A 109 -23.70 -21.28 3.74
N LEU A 110 -23.18 -20.12 3.33
CA LEU A 110 -21.85 -19.67 3.75
C LEU A 110 -21.81 -19.34 5.25
N SER A 111 -20.71 -19.75 5.89
CA SER A 111 -20.36 -19.24 7.22
C SER A 111 -20.02 -17.74 7.16
N THR A 112 -20.09 -17.05 8.30
CA THR A 112 -19.73 -15.63 8.40
C THR A 112 -18.30 -15.35 7.90
N GLU A 113 -17.35 -16.26 8.14
CA GLU A 113 -15.97 -16.15 7.65
C GLU A 113 -15.88 -16.29 6.12
N ALA A 114 -16.62 -17.23 5.54
CA ALA A 114 -16.67 -17.39 4.08
C ALA A 114 -17.35 -16.18 3.41
N LEU A 115 -18.42 -15.66 4.00
CA LEU A 115 -19.12 -14.46 3.52
C LEU A 115 -18.19 -13.24 3.53
N LYS A 116 -17.40 -13.05 4.59
CA LYS A 116 -16.40 -11.98 4.67
C LYS A 116 -15.41 -12.02 3.50
N THR A 117 -14.95 -13.22 3.13
CA THR A 117 -14.02 -13.42 2.01
C THR A 117 -14.63 -13.08 0.66
N VAL A 118 -15.89 -13.49 0.43
CA VAL A 118 -16.64 -13.15 -0.79
C VAL A 118 -16.78 -11.63 -0.92
N VAL A 119 -17.19 -10.94 0.15
CA VAL A 119 -17.37 -9.49 0.08
C VAL A 119 -16.04 -8.74 -0.05
N GLN A 120 -14.97 -9.18 0.62
CA GLN A 120 -13.64 -8.61 0.41
C GLN A 120 -13.21 -8.70 -1.05
N THR A 121 -13.46 -9.84 -1.70
CA THR A 121 -13.16 -10.05 -3.12
C THR A 121 -13.99 -9.12 -4.00
N ALA A 122 -15.31 -9.04 -3.75
CA ALA A 122 -16.20 -8.15 -4.49
C ALA A 122 -15.82 -6.67 -4.31
N THR A 123 -15.46 -6.26 -3.10
CA THR A 123 -15.00 -4.89 -2.78
C THR A 123 -13.70 -4.58 -3.51
N THR A 124 -12.73 -5.50 -3.51
CA THR A 124 -11.46 -5.33 -4.22
C THR A 124 -11.67 -5.19 -5.74
N ALA A 125 -12.55 -6.01 -6.31
CA ALA A 125 -12.93 -5.90 -7.72
C ALA A 125 -13.63 -4.56 -8.02
N GLY A 126 -14.56 -4.14 -7.16
CA GLY A 126 -15.26 -2.86 -7.30
C GLY A 126 -14.33 -1.65 -7.20
N LEU A 127 -13.42 -1.64 -6.22
CA LEU A 127 -12.40 -0.60 -6.08
C LEU A 127 -11.50 -0.51 -7.33
N SER A 128 -11.12 -1.65 -7.91
CA SER A 128 -10.33 -1.68 -9.15
C SER A 128 -11.07 -1.05 -10.34
N VAL A 129 -12.40 -1.21 -10.40
CA VAL A 129 -13.24 -0.56 -11.43
C VAL A 129 -13.38 0.94 -11.17
N LEU A 130 -13.59 1.33 -9.90
CA LEU A 130 -13.85 2.73 -9.52
C LEU A 130 -12.60 3.62 -9.61
N PHE A 131 -11.45 3.10 -9.22
CA PHE A 131 -10.20 3.86 -9.18
C PHE A 131 -9.29 3.62 -10.38
N GLY A 132 -9.66 2.67 -11.26
CA GLY A 132 -8.84 2.27 -12.39
C GLY A 132 -7.59 1.50 -11.94
N LYS A 133 -7.06 0.68 -12.84
CA LYS A 133 -5.66 0.26 -12.74
C LYS A 133 -4.75 1.42 -13.13
#